data_AF-A0A9P4QLB8-F1
#
_entry.id   AF-A0A9P4QLB8-F1
#
_cell.length_a   1.000
_cell.length_b   1.000
_cell.length_c   1.000
_cell.angle_alpha   90.00
_cell.angle_beta   90.00
_cell.angle_gamma   90.00
#
_symmetry.space_group_name_H-M   'P 1'
#
loop_
_entity.id
_entity.type
_entity.pdbx_description
1 polymer ?
#
loop_
_entity_poly.entity_id
_entity_poly.type
_entity_poly.pdbx_seq_one_letter_code
_entity_poly.pdbx_strand_id
1 'polypeptide(L)'
;GRLDSKMNVSTLRKEFNQLERALKYEERHQYSPKERDDIYYYISKLPGLEGASTRKRPKPVGLFADIADIIYFLMCCDEYVWVHPREMIQTIWILELMGYWGLRPGEITESCNHRGSNEGISYEDCSLYLVRSEGTLTYQLKILLKYRKFKRNDEGLADTIVLHEETKPEHAFACPVRMFISMALADDAFEGPKSFSDFAHRSLPLTASSKLYRIRADKCKTPVIRATKGASIHPSRILSASTLRDQLVKIGQ
;
A
#
# COMPACT_ATOMS: atom_id res chain seq x y z
N GLY A 1 -6.73 -4.39 26.57
CA GLY A 1 -6.09 -3.30 25.80
C GLY A 1 -6.13 -2.04 26.61
N ARG A 2 -4.96 -1.47 26.91
CA ARG A 2 -4.73 -0.39 27.88
C ARG A 2 -5.57 0.86 27.57
N LEU A 3 -6.63 1.09 28.35
CA LEU A 3 -7.14 2.44 28.57
C LEU A 3 -6.02 3.19 29.30
N ASP A 4 -5.39 4.16 28.64
CA ASP A 4 -4.74 5.24 29.39
C ASP A 4 -5.70 5.71 30.49
N SER A 5 -5.22 6.05 31.68
CA SER A 5 -6.07 6.47 32.80
C SER A 5 -6.97 7.67 32.48
N LYS A 6 -6.74 8.36 31.35
CA LYS A 6 -7.47 9.54 30.88
C LYS A 6 -7.72 9.49 29.36
N MET A 7 -8.96 9.76 28.93
CA MET A 7 -9.31 9.87 27.51
C MET A 7 -8.67 11.10 26.86
N ASN A 8 -8.31 10.98 25.58
CA ASN A 8 -7.72 12.09 24.81
C ASN A 8 -8.82 12.93 24.15
N VAL A 9 -8.64 14.26 24.13
CA VAL A 9 -9.53 15.23 23.45
C VAL A 9 -9.85 14.85 22.00
N SER A 10 -8.87 14.40 21.22
CA SER A 10 -9.05 13.90 19.85
C SER A 10 -9.90 12.63 19.77
N THR A 11 -9.82 11.76 20.78
CA THR A 11 -10.68 10.57 20.87
C THR A 11 -12.11 11.00 21.18
N LEU A 12 -12.31 11.90 22.15
CA LEU A 12 -13.63 12.45 22.48
C LEU A 12 -14.29 13.13 21.27
N ARG A 13 -13.55 13.92 20.50
CA ARG A 13 -14.04 14.49 19.24
C ARG A 13 -14.45 13.40 18.25
N LYS A 14 -13.68 12.32 18.14
CA LYS A 14 -14.00 11.20 17.25
C LYS A 14 -15.25 10.45 17.71
N GLU A 15 -15.42 10.23 19.01
CA GLU A 15 -16.62 9.60 19.57
C GLU A 15 -17.85 10.47 19.35
N PHE A 16 -17.74 11.79 19.56
CA PHE A 16 -18.85 12.71 19.26
C PHE A 16 -19.24 12.67 17.76
N ASN A 17 -18.27 12.65 16.85
CA ASN A 17 -18.57 12.49 15.42
C ASN A 17 -19.24 11.14 15.08
N GLN A 18 -18.94 10.08 15.82
CA GLN A 18 -19.61 8.78 15.66
C GLN A 18 -21.04 8.83 16.18
N LEU A 19 -21.25 9.42 17.36
CA LEU A 19 -22.57 9.65 17.95
C LEU A 19 -23.46 10.50 17.02
N GLU A 20 -22.94 11.62 16.53
CA GLU A 20 -23.67 12.49 15.59
C GLU A 20 -24.11 11.73 14.34
N ARG A 21 -23.25 10.85 13.80
CA ARG A 21 -23.62 10.01 12.66
C ARG A 21 -24.72 9.02 13.03
N ALA A 22 -24.63 8.36 14.19
CA ALA A 22 -25.63 7.42 14.66
C ALA A 22 -27.01 8.10 14.83
N LEU A 23 -27.06 9.24 15.52
CA LEU A 23 -28.28 10.04 15.72
C LEU A 23 -28.88 10.51 14.39
N LYS A 24 -28.03 10.88 13.42
CA LYS A 24 -28.48 11.24 12.08
C LYS A 24 -29.13 10.06 11.34
N TYR A 25 -28.62 8.84 11.51
CA TYR A 25 -29.17 7.66 10.84
C TYR A 25 -30.42 7.11 11.53
N GLU A 26 -30.43 7.03 12.86
CA GLU A 26 -31.51 6.41 13.63
C GLU A 26 -32.66 7.39 13.91
N GLU A 27 -32.35 8.61 14.34
CA GLU A 27 -33.34 9.57 14.82
C GLU A 27 -33.60 10.72 13.82
N ARG A 28 -32.87 10.73 12.69
CA ARG A 28 -32.83 11.85 11.72
C ARG A 28 -32.47 13.19 12.37
N HIS A 29 -31.90 13.18 13.57
CA HIS A 29 -31.47 14.37 14.27
C HIS A 29 -30.16 14.90 13.67
N GLN A 30 -30.07 16.22 13.52
CA GLN A 30 -28.85 16.89 13.05
C GLN A 30 -28.56 18.08 13.96
N TYR A 31 -27.38 18.08 14.57
CA TYR A 31 -26.88 19.24 15.29
C TYR A 31 -26.70 20.41 14.32
N SER A 32 -27.10 21.60 14.76
CA SER A 32 -26.78 22.85 14.08
C SER A 32 -25.27 23.13 14.12
N PRO A 33 -24.73 23.94 13.19
CA PRO A 33 -23.32 24.33 13.22
C PRO A 33 -22.90 24.94 14.56
N LYS A 34 -23.77 25.76 15.18
CA LYS A 34 -23.52 26.39 16.46
C LYS A 34 -23.41 25.37 17.61
N GLU A 35 -24.34 24.42 17.69
CA GLU A 35 -24.28 23.37 18.72
C GLU A 35 -23.03 22.51 18.56
N ARG A 36 -22.63 22.21 17.32
CA ARG A 36 -21.39 21.48 17.03
C ARG A 36 -20.16 22.25 17.53
N ASP A 37 -20.11 23.56 17.29
CA ASP A 37 -19.02 24.42 17.75
C ASP A 37 -18.99 24.53 19.29
N ASP A 38 -20.16 24.66 19.93
CA ASP A 38 -20.29 24.69 21.39
C ASP A 38 -19.79 23.37 22.02
N ILE A 39 -20.12 22.22 21.42
CA ILE A 39 -19.64 20.91 21.86
C ILE A 39 -18.13 20.76 21.65
N TYR A 40 -17.61 21.20 20.50
CA TYR A 40 -16.16 21.17 20.26
C TYR A 40 -15.39 22.10 21.20
N TYR A 41 -15.97 23.25 21.54
CA TYR A 41 -15.45 24.16 22.55
C TYR A 41 -15.44 23.49 23.92
N TYR A 42 -16.56 22.88 24.34
CA TYR A 42 -16.64 22.14 25.60
C TYR A 42 -15.58 21.02 25.68
N ILE A 43 -15.46 20.19 24.64
CA ILE A 43 -14.46 19.12 24.57
C ILE A 43 -13.03 19.69 24.69
N SER A 44 -12.77 20.89 24.17
CA SER A 44 -11.45 21.55 24.29
C SER A 44 -11.13 22.02 25.72
N LYS A 45 -12.14 22.21 26.57
CA LYS A 45 -12.00 22.63 27.98
C LYS A 45 -11.87 21.46 28.96
N LEU A 46 -12.28 20.26 28.56
CA LEU A 46 -12.16 19.03 29.36
C LEU A 46 -10.76 18.73 29.92
N PRO A 47 -9.62 19.14 29.31
CA PRO A 47 -8.32 19.02 29.96
C PRO A 47 -8.21 19.77 31.29
N GLY A 48 -8.80 20.97 31.37
CA GLY A 48 -8.80 21.79 32.59
C GLY A 48 -9.91 21.44 33.57
N LEU A 49 -11.04 20.89 33.08
CA LEU A 49 -12.20 20.53 33.91
C LEU A 49 -12.10 19.12 34.49
N GLU A 50 -11.89 18.13 33.63
CA GLU A 50 -11.98 16.69 33.95
C GLU A 50 -10.62 15.98 33.79
N GLY A 51 -9.56 16.74 33.49
CA GLY A 51 -8.22 16.21 33.32
C GLY A 51 -8.04 15.38 32.05
N ALA A 52 -8.84 15.59 31.00
CA ALA A 52 -8.67 14.91 29.72
C ALA A 52 -7.26 15.13 29.14
N SER A 53 -6.70 14.10 28.50
CA SER A 53 -5.35 14.17 27.95
C SER A 53 -5.31 14.94 26.63
N THR A 54 -4.37 15.88 26.50
CA THR A 54 -4.02 16.52 25.22
C THR A 54 -2.84 15.83 24.54
N ARG A 55 -2.17 14.91 25.24
CA ARG A 55 -0.95 14.25 24.75
C ARG A 55 -1.27 13.34 23.57
N LYS A 56 -0.56 13.53 22.47
CA LYS A 56 -0.57 12.55 21.37
C LYS A 56 -0.05 11.23 21.92
N ARG A 57 -0.76 10.14 21.66
CA ARG A 57 -0.27 8.80 22.00
C ARG A 57 0.99 8.54 21.19
N PRO A 58 2.10 8.10 21.82
CA PRO A 58 3.26 7.67 21.08
C PRO A 58 2.84 6.50 20.19
N LYS A 59 3.13 6.60 18.90
CA LYS A 59 2.94 5.49 17.96
C LYS A 59 4.30 4.82 17.81
N PRO A 60 4.41 3.50 18.03
CA PRO A 60 5.61 2.81 17.64
C PRO A 60 5.80 3.02 16.13
N VAL A 61 7.01 3.38 15.74
CA VAL A 61 7.39 3.56 14.33
C VAL A 61 8.00 2.24 13.89
N GLY A 62 7.37 1.59 12.91
CA GLY A 62 7.97 0.43 12.27
C GLY A 62 9.20 0.85 11.48
N LEU A 63 10.32 0.19 11.72
CA LEU A 63 11.54 0.31 10.97
C LEU A 63 11.51 -0.68 9.79
N PHE A 64 12.40 -0.47 8.81
CA PHE A 64 12.56 -1.43 7.73
C PHE A 64 13.02 -2.81 8.24
N ALA A 65 13.75 -2.86 9.36
CA ALA A 65 14.12 -4.12 10.02
C ALA A 65 12.88 -4.95 10.40
N ASP A 66 11.83 -4.31 10.93
CA ASP A 66 10.58 -5.01 11.26
C ASP A 66 9.92 -5.59 10.00
N ILE A 67 10.01 -4.87 8.87
CA ILE A 67 9.50 -5.34 7.58
C ILE A 67 10.33 -6.53 7.08
N ALA A 68 11.66 -6.46 7.18
CA ALA A 68 12.55 -7.54 6.78
C ALA A 68 12.27 -8.82 7.58
N ASP A 69 12.03 -8.72 8.88
CA ASP A 69 11.66 -9.84 9.73
C ASP A 69 10.33 -10.46 9.32
N ILE A 70 9.32 -9.64 8.98
CA ILE A 70 8.04 -10.13 8.46
C ILE A 70 8.22 -10.84 7.10
N ILE A 71 9.02 -10.29 6.18
CA ILE A 71 9.28 -10.91 4.88
C ILE A 71 10.01 -12.24 5.06
N TYR A 72 11.01 -12.29 5.96
CA TYR A 72 11.71 -13.52 6.29
C TYR A 72 10.74 -14.58 6.84
N PHE A 73 9.88 -14.20 7.78
CA PHE A 73 8.85 -15.10 8.31
C PHE A 73 7.96 -15.65 7.17
N LEU A 74 7.42 -14.76 6.33
CA LEU A 74 6.55 -15.15 5.21
C LEU A 74 7.22 -16.11 4.22
N MET A 75 8.52 -15.93 3.94
CA MET A 75 9.24 -16.73 2.95
C MET A 75 9.83 -18.02 3.50
N CYS A 76 10.21 -18.06 4.78
CA CYS A 76 11.03 -19.13 5.35
C CYS A 76 10.37 -19.88 6.52
N CYS A 77 9.42 -19.28 7.21
CA CYS A 77 8.86 -19.82 8.45
C CYS A 77 7.35 -20.02 8.41
N ASP A 78 6.64 -19.38 7.47
CA ASP A 78 5.19 -19.38 7.43
C ASP A 78 4.65 -20.77 7.03
N GLU A 79 3.97 -21.40 7.97
CA GLU A 79 3.25 -22.67 7.76
C GLU A 79 1.85 -22.42 7.18
N TYR A 80 1.42 -21.16 7.05
CA TYR A 80 0.11 -20.82 6.55
C TYR A 80 -0.06 -21.22 5.08
N VAL A 81 -1.14 -21.97 4.83
CA VAL A 81 -1.53 -22.34 3.46
C VAL A 81 -2.29 -21.18 2.84
N TRP A 82 -1.57 -20.34 2.09
CA TRP A 82 -2.16 -19.28 1.28
C TRP A 82 -3.16 -19.84 0.27
N VAL A 83 -4.31 -19.18 0.15
CA VAL A 83 -5.36 -19.57 -0.82
C VAL A 83 -4.81 -19.58 -2.25
N HIS A 84 -3.90 -18.66 -2.55
CA HIS A 84 -3.15 -18.61 -3.79
C HIS A 84 -1.73 -18.04 -3.52
N PRO A 85 -0.64 -18.61 -4.07
CA PRO A 85 0.73 -18.18 -3.77
C PRO A 85 1.01 -16.69 -4.04
N ARG A 86 0.32 -16.10 -5.03
CA ARG A 86 0.40 -14.66 -5.33
C ARG A 86 -0.03 -13.76 -4.16
N GLU A 87 -0.87 -14.22 -3.23
CA GLU A 87 -1.24 -13.41 -2.06
C GLU A 87 -0.02 -13.04 -1.21
N MET A 88 0.85 -14.01 -0.96
CA MET A 88 2.10 -13.81 -0.22
C MET A 88 3.01 -12.79 -0.95
N ILE A 89 3.23 -12.99 -2.25
CA ILE A 89 4.09 -12.11 -3.06
C ILE A 89 3.55 -10.68 -3.13
N GLN A 90 2.23 -10.51 -3.28
CA GLN A 90 1.58 -9.20 -3.26
C GLN A 90 1.71 -8.53 -1.90
N THR A 91 1.57 -9.29 -0.82
CA THR A 91 1.72 -8.78 0.55
C THR A 91 3.15 -8.29 0.79
N ILE A 92 4.15 -9.07 0.40
CA ILE A 92 5.56 -8.70 0.49
C ILE A 92 5.83 -7.43 -0.31
N TRP A 93 5.37 -7.37 -1.56
CA TRP A 93 5.57 -6.18 -2.39
C TRP A 93 4.94 -4.92 -1.78
N ILE A 94 3.74 -5.04 -1.21
CA ILE A 94 3.09 -3.92 -0.51
C ILE A 94 3.92 -3.48 0.70
N LEU A 95 4.43 -4.42 1.50
CA LEU A 95 5.28 -4.12 2.65
C LEU A 95 6.56 -3.41 2.24
N GLU A 96 7.21 -3.85 1.16
CA GLU A 96 8.39 -3.17 0.60
C GLU A 96 8.07 -1.74 0.15
N LEU A 97 6.98 -1.54 -0.59
CA LEU A 97 6.54 -0.21 -1.03
C LEU A 97 6.26 0.73 0.15
N MET A 98 5.62 0.21 1.19
CA MET A 98 5.36 0.95 2.42
C MET A 98 6.65 1.25 3.19
N GLY A 99 7.60 0.30 3.22
CA GLY A 99 8.88 0.44 3.90
C GLY A 99 9.83 1.45 3.25
N TYR A 100 9.98 1.39 1.92
CA TYR A 100 10.89 2.26 1.19
C TYR A 100 10.39 3.70 1.06
N TRP A 101 9.09 3.88 0.84
CA TRP A 101 8.51 5.19 0.49
C TRP A 101 7.47 5.72 1.48
N GLY A 102 7.20 5.01 2.57
CA GLY A 102 6.22 5.45 3.59
C GLY A 102 4.80 5.56 3.06
N LEU A 103 4.46 4.78 2.03
CA LEU A 103 3.16 4.84 1.36
C LEU A 103 2.04 4.35 2.29
N ARG A 104 0.86 4.96 2.17
CA ARG A 104 -0.34 4.41 2.83
C ARG A 104 -0.91 3.27 1.98
N PRO A 105 -1.49 2.23 2.62
CA PRO A 105 -2.14 1.14 1.88
C PRO A 105 -3.11 1.59 0.80
N GLY A 106 -3.95 2.59 1.09
CA GLY A 106 -4.96 3.10 0.15
C GLY A 106 -4.41 3.94 -1.02
N GLU A 107 -3.08 4.16 -1.09
CA GLU A 107 -2.42 4.75 -2.27
C GLU A 107 -2.06 3.66 -3.30
N ILE A 108 -1.93 2.42 -2.84
CA ILE A 108 -1.47 1.26 -3.61
C ILE A 108 -2.63 0.30 -3.91
N THR A 109 -3.54 0.14 -2.94
CA THR A 109 -4.72 -0.74 -2.91
C THR A 109 -6.01 0.08 -2.89
N GLU A 110 -7.18 -0.56 -3.06
CA GLU A 110 -8.46 0.15 -2.93
C GLU A 110 -8.62 0.72 -1.52
N SER A 111 -8.73 2.04 -1.45
CA SER A 111 -8.87 2.79 -0.21
C SER A 111 -10.21 2.51 0.46
N CYS A 112 -10.20 2.32 1.78
CA CYS A 112 -11.43 2.14 2.57
C CYS A 112 -12.41 3.32 2.45
N ASN A 113 -11.90 4.52 2.15
CA ASN A 113 -12.73 5.72 1.96
C ASN A 113 -13.35 5.80 0.56
N HIS A 114 -12.90 4.96 -0.38
CA HIS A 114 -13.37 4.88 -1.76
C HIS A 114 -13.77 3.43 -2.09
N ARG A 115 -14.42 2.75 -1.14
CA ARG A 115 -14.80 1.34 -1.29
C ARG A 115 -15.72 1.16 -2.51
N GLY A 116 -15.40 0.19 -3.36
CA GLY A 116 -16.14 -0.11 -4.57
C GLY A 116 -15.68 0.66 -5.80
N SER A 117 -14.66 1.53 -5.68
CA SER A 117 -14.11 2.25 -6.83
C SER A 117 -13.19 1.39 -7.69
N ASN A 118 -12.66 0.29 -7.15
CA ASN A 118 -11.67 -0.56 -7.82
C ASN A 118 -10.40 0.19 -8.27
N GLU A 119 -10.08 1.30 -7.59
CA GLU A 119 -8.93 2.14 -7.92
C GLU A 119 -7.69 1.73 -7.13
N GLY A 120 -6.55 1.78 -7.81
CA GLY A 120 -5.20 1.64 -7.25
C GLY A 120 -4.21 1.33 -8.38
N ILE A 121 -3.08 0.72 -8.07
CA ILE A 121 -1.99 0.58 -9.05
C ILE A 121 -2.34 -0.47 -10.11
N SER A 122 -2.31 -0.04 -11.38
CA SER A 122 -2.41 -0.89 -12.57
C SER A 122 -1.08 -0.96 -13.31
N TYR A 123 -0.93 -1.92 -14.24
CA TYR A 123 0.34 -2.06 -14.97
C TYR A 123 0.70 -0.84 -15.81
N GLU A 124 -0.27 -0.07 -16.31
CA GLU A 124 0.00 1.19 -17.03
C GLU A 124 0.71 2.25 -16.15
N ASP A 125 0.54 2.15 -14.83
CA ASP A 125 1.17 3.07 -13.87
C ASP A 125 2.63 2.67 -13.58
N CYS A 126 3.05 1.49 -14.05
CA CYS A 126 4.35 0.91 -13.76
C CYS A 126 5.23 0.91 -15.02
N SER A 127 6.44 1.42 -14.90
CA SER A 127 7.43 1.42 -16.00
C SER A 127 8.73 0.80 -15.53
N LEU A 128 9.07 -0.35 -16.11
CA LEU A 128 10.30 -1.08 -15.81
C LEU A 128 11.39 -0.73 -16.83
N TYR A 129 12.51 -0.23 -16.36
CA TYR A 129 13.68 0.12 -17.16
C TYR A 129 14.87 -0.76 -16.77
N LEU A 130 15.66 -1.18 -17.75
CA LEU A 130 17.04 -1.58 -17.55
C LEU A 130 17.92 -0.36 -17.83
N VAL A 131 18.74 0.03 -16.86
CA VAL A 131 19.59 1.21 -16.94
C VAL A 131 21.03 0.86 -16.61
N ARG A 132 21.96 1.71 -17.00
CA ARG A 132 23.36 1.63 -16.55
C ARG A 132 23.53 2.48 -15.30
N SER A 133 23.90 1.86 -14.19
CA SER A 133 24.13 2.51 -12.90
C SER A 133 25.43 1.98 -12.32
N GLU A 134 26.37 2.88 -12.02
CA GLU A 134 27.68 2.53 -11.44
C GLU A 134 28.44 1.45 -12.25
N GLY A 135 28.38 1.55 -13.58
CA GLY A 135 29.04 0.61 -14.50
C GLY A 135 28.30 -0.73 -14.70
N THR A 136 27.28 -1.02 -13.91
CA THR A 136 26.49 -2.26 -13.98
C THR A 136 25.10 -2.01 -14.57
N LEU A 137 24.52 -3.01 -15.23
CA LEU A 137 23.14 -2.94 -15.70
C LEU A 137 22.19 -3.37 -14.58
N THR A 138 21.30 -2.47 -14.16
CA THR A 138 20.33 -2.71 -13.08
C THR A 138 18.92 -2.35 -13.51
N TYR A 139 17.94 -3.03 -12.90
CA TYR A 139 16.54 -2.69 -13.13
C TYR A 139 16.07 -1.54 -12.24
N GLN A 140 15.25 -0.66 -12.82
CA GLN A 140 14.57 0.43 -12.11
C GLN A 140 13.08 0.37 -12.43
N LEU A 141 12.25 0.38 -11.39
CA LEU A 141 10.80 0.40 -11.50
C LEU A 141 10.30 1.79 -11.11
N LYS A 142 9.60 2.45 -12.03
CA LYS A 142 8.87 3.69 -11.77
C LYS A 142 7.39 3.37 -11.56
N ILE A 143 6.78 3.97 -10.55
CA ILE A 143 5.35 3.79 -10.26
C ILE A 143 4.70 5.17 -10.11
N LEU A 144 3.68 5.43 -10.91
CA LEU A 144 2.85 6.63 -10.83
C LEU A 144 1.77 6.47 -9.75
N LEU A 145 1.73 7.37 -8.77
CA LEU A 145 0.77 7.33 -7.68
C LEU A 145 -0.41 8.28 -7.93
N LYS A 146 -1.44 7.78 -8.63
CA LYS A 146 -2.65 8.54 -9.01
C LYS A 146 -3.63 8.81 -7.85
N TYR A 147 -3.59 7.97 -6.80
CA TYR A 147 -4.67 7.87 -5.82
C TYR A 147 -4.33 8.43 -4.43
N ARG A 148 -3.34 9.32 -4.37
CA ARG A 148 -2.88 9.94 -3.12
C ARG A 148 -3.97 10.84 -2.51
N LYS A 149 -4.10 10.78 -1.18
CA LYS A 149 -5.07 11.57 -0.43
C LYS A 149 -4.87 13.06 -0.73
N PHE A 150 -5.97 13.78 -1.02
CA PHE A 150 -5.99 15.20 -1.40
C PHE A 150 -5.34 15.58 -2.74
N LYS A 151 -4.83 14.61 -3.51
CA LYS A 151 -4.20 14.82 -4.83
C LYS A 151 -4.79 13.89 -5.90
N ARG A 152 -6.04 13.48 -5.70
CA ARG A 152 -6.67 12.41 -6.47
C ARG A 152 -7.17 12.94 -7.80
N ASN A 153 -6.89 12.23 -8.90
CA ASN A 153 -7.28 12.61 -10.26
C ASN A 153 -6.73 13.98 -10.70
N ASP A 154 -5.66 14.46 -10.05
CA ASP A 154 -4.91 15.64 -10.45
C ASP A 154 -3.56 15.19 -10.99
N GLU A 155 -3.44 15.12 -12.30
CA GLU A 155 -2.23 14.66 -12.99
C GLU A 155 -1.02 15.55 -12.68
N GLY A 156 -1.23 16.84 -12.44
CA GLY A 156 -0.16 17.78 -12.09
C GLY A 156 0.40 17.58 -10.69
N LEU A 157 -0.36 16.90 -9.82
CA LEU A 157 0.04 16.58 -8.44
C LEU A 157 0.42 15.11 -8.25
N ALA A 158 0.34 14.29 -9.30
CA ALA A 158 0.68 12.89 -9.25
C ALA A 158 2.18 12.70 -9.01
N ASP A 159 2.52 11.97 -7.96
CA ASP A 159 3.91 11.73 -7.59
C ASP A 159 4.38 10.41 -8.23
N THR A 160 5.59 10.39 -8.78
CA THR A 160 6.23 9.15 -9.28
C THR A 160 7.28 8.69 -8.29
N ILE A 161 7.17 7.44 -7.82
CA ILE A 161 8.24 6.82 -7.03
C ILE A 161 9.16 6.00 -7.93
N VAL A 162 10.43 5.93 -7.55
CA VAL A 162 11.45 5.13 -8.23
C VAL A 162 11.99 4.10 -7.25
N LEU A 163 11.99 2.85 -7.69
CA LEU A 163 12.48 1.71 -6.94
C LEU A 163 13.66 1.12 -7.71
N HIS A 164 14.69 0.75 -6.97
CA HIS A 164 15.91 0.18 -7.51
C HIS A 164 15.93 -1.31 -7.25
N GLU A 165 16.51 -2.06 -8.19
CA GLU A 165 16.86 -3.45 -7.95
C GLU A 165 17.87 -3.56 -6.82
N GLU A 166 17.62 -4.46 -5.87
CA GLU A 166 18.60 -4.87 -4.88
C GLU A 166 19.59 -5.84 -5.51
N THR A 167 20.87 -5.47 -5.47
CA THR A 167 21.98 -6.22 -6.09
C THR A 167 22.73 -7.07 -5.07
N LYS A 168 22.56 -6.79 -3.78
CA LYS A 168 23.19 -7.55 -2.68
C LYS A 168 22.45 -8.87 -2.44
N PRO A 169 23.12 -10.02 -2.57
CA PRO A 169 22.49 -11.33 -2.37
C PRO A 169 21.80 -11.48 -1.01
N GLU A 170 22.39 -10.93 0.05
CA GLU A 170 21.87 -10.99 1.41
C GLU A 170 20.53 -10.27 1.58
N HIS A 171 20.19 -9.33 0.70
CA HIS A 171 18.95 -8.56 0.75
C HIS A 171 18.03 -8.86 -0.44
N ALA A 172 18.35 -9.86 -1.25
CA ALA A 172 17.60 -10.18 -2.47
C ALA A 172 16.11 -10.51 -2.21
N PHE A 173 15.78 -10.96 -1.00
CA PHE A 173 14.41 -11.22 -0.54
C PHE A 173 13.56 -9.96 -0.42
N ALA A 174 14.19 -8.79 -0.23
CA ALA A 174 13.56 -7.49 -0.07
C ALA A 174 13.68 -6.62 -1.34
N CYS A 175 13.74 -7.25 -2.52
CA CYS A 175 13.89 -6.56 -3.79
C CYS A 175 12.52 -6.26 -4.44
N PRO A 176 12.00 -5.01 -4.37
CA PRO A 176 10.67 -4.68 -4.88
C PRO A 176 10.53 -4.80 -6.39
N VAL A 177 11.63 -4.63 -7.11
CA VAL A 177 11.65 -4.83 -8.57
C VAL A 177 11.46 -6.29 -8.95
N ARG A 178 12.02 -7.23 -8.19
CA ARG A 178 11.86 -8.68 -8.45
C ARG A 178 10.44 -9.13 -8.12
N MET A 179 9.85 -8.62 -7.04
CA MET A 179 8.45 -8.90 -6.70
C MET A 179 7.49 -8.37 -7.78
N PHE A 180 7.74 -7.19 -8.33
CA PHE A 180 6.97 -6.69 -9.46
C PHE A 180 7.13 -7.57 -10.72
N ILE A 181 8.37 -7.93 -11.08
CA ILE A 181 8.64 -8.79 -12.24
C ILE A 181 7.94 -10.14 -12.09
N SER A 182 7.96 -10.74 -10.90
CA SER A 182 7.32 -12.03 -10.65
C SER A 182 5.81 -11.97 -10.91
N MET A 183 5.13 -10.93 -10.43
CA MET A 183 3.70 -10.73 -10.65
C MET A 183 3.38 -10.41 -12.11
N ALA A 184 4.19 -9.57 -12.75
CA ALA A 184 4.04 -9.22 -14.16
C ALA A 184 4.24 -10.44 -15.09
N LEU A 185 5.20 -11.31 -14.79
CA LEU A 185 5.39 -12.58 -15.50
C LEU A 185 4.21 -13.54 -15.27
N ALA A 186 3.72 -13.66 -14.04
CA ALA A 186 2.56 -14.48 -13.72
C ALA A 186 1.27 -14.04 -14.46
N ASP A 187 1.20 -12.77 -14.87
CA ASP A 187 0.08 -12.21 -15.63
C ASP A 187 0.30 -12.17 -17.15
N ASP A 188 1.46 -12.62 -17.62
CA ASP A 188 1.93 -12.43 -18.98
C ASP A 188 1.80 -10.95 -19.40
N ALA A 189 2.24 -10.04 -18.53
CA ALA A 189 2.04 -8.60 -18.70
C ALA A 189 3.03 -7.95 -19.68
N PHE A 190 4.22 -8.54 -19.87
CA PHE A 190 5.25 -8.00 -20.75
C PHE A 190 5.08 -8.44 -22.21
N GLU A 191 5.41 -7.56 -23.16
CA GLU A 191 5.38 -7.88 -24.60
C GLU A 191 6.45 -8.90 -24.99
N GLY A 192 7.65 -8.81 -24.41
CA GLY A 192 8.81 -9.62 -24.79
C GLY A 192 9.10 -10.75 -23.79
N PRO A 193 9.75 -10.46 -22.64
CA PRO A 193 10.15 -11.48 -21.67
C PRO A 193 9.00 -12.36 -21.19
N LYS A 194 9.24 -13.67 -21.14
CA LYS A 194 8.28 -14.70 -20.68
C LYS A 194 8.75 -15.44 -19.43
N SER A 195 10.01 -15.28 -19.06
CA SER A 195 10.60 -15.96 -17.91
C SER A 195 11.61 -15.08 -17.18
N PHE A 196 12.00 -15.48 -15.97
CA PHE A 196 13.08 -14.82 -15.23
C PHE A 196 14.43 -14.91 -15.96
N SER A 197 14.68 -15.96 -16.74
CA SER A 197 15.92 -16.11 -17.52
C SER A 197 16.07 -14.98 -18.54
N ASP A 198 14.96 -14.50 -19.12
CA ASP A 198 14.98 -13.36 -20.05
C ASP A 198 15.42 -12.06 -19.37
N PHE A 199 15.17 -11.94 -18.06
CA PHE A 199 15.66 -10.82 -17.23
C PHE A 199 17.08 -11.03 -16.71
N ALA A 200 17.58 -12.26 -16.68
CA ALA A 200 18.97 -12.54 -16.35
C ALA A 200 19.92 -12.12 -17.48
N HIS A 201 19.50 -12.28 -18.73
CA HIS A 201 20.26 -11.88 -19.92
C HIS A 201 20.15 -10.37 -20.20
N ARG A 202 20.87 -9.57 -19.41
CA ARG A 202 20.88 -8.11 -19.52
C ARG A 202 21.72 -7.64 -20.70
N SER A 203 21.07 -6.94 -21.63
CA SER A 203 21.74 -6.29 -22.76
C SER A 203 21.16 -4.90 -22.99
N LEU A 204 22.06 -3.93 -23.05
CA LEU A 204 21.77 -2.53 -23.35
C LEU A 204 22.89 -2.00 -24.27
N PRO A 205 22.57 -1.50 -25.47
CA PRO A 205 23.56 -0.88 -26.35
C PRO A 205 24.35 0.21 -25.62
N LEU A 206 25.64 0.37 -25.93
CA LEU A 206 26.49 1.40 -25.30
C LEU A 206 25.99 2.82 -25.56
N THR A 207 25.27 3.03 -26.67
CA THR A 207 24.66 4.31 -27.05
C THR A 207 23.32 4.57 -26.35
N ALA A 208 22.70 3.56 -25.73
CA ALA A 208 21.42 3.69 -25.07
C ALA A 208 21.60 3.92 -23.57
N SER A 209 20.92 4.92 -23.02
CA SER A 209 20.90 5.20 -21.58
C SER A 209 20.01 4.23 -20.80
N SER A 210 18.95 3.72 -21.44
CA SER A 210 18.01 2.79 -20.83
C SER A 210 17.24 1.96 -21.86
N LYS A 211 16.67 0.85 -21.42
CA LYS A 211 15.73 0.00 -22.18
C LYS A 211 14.43 -0.15 -21.39
N LEU A 212 13.32 0.29 -21.96
CA LEU A 212 11.98 0.11 -21.40
C LEU A 212 11.45 -1.31 -21.71
N TYR A 213 10.90 -1.97 -20.70
CA TYR A 213 10.13 -3.20 -20.86
C TYR A 213 8.66 -2.86 -20.95
N ARG A 214 8.11 -2.96 -22.17
CA ARG A 214 6.73 -2.58 -22.44
C ARG A 214 5.75 -3.58 -21.86
N ILE A 215 4.69 -3.04 -21.27
CA ILE A 215 3.49 -3.77 -20.87
C ILE A 215 2.59 -3.91 -22.10
N ARG A 216 2.00 -5.09 -22.28
CA ARG A 216 1.05 -5.34 -23.37
C ARG A 216 -0.18 -4.46 -23.23
N ALA A 217 -0.70 -3.98 -24.35
CA ALA A 217 -1.88 -3.12 -24.39
C ALA A 217 -3.11 -3.73 -23.69
N ASP A 218 -3.32 -5.05 -23.79
CA ASP A 218 -4.43 -5.76 -23.14
C ASP A 218 -4.28 -5.88 -21.61
N LYS A 219 -3.09 -5.59 -21.07
CA LYS A 219 -2.75 -5.74 -19.65
C LYS A 219 -2.66 -4.40 -18.92
N CYS A 220 -2.58 -3.27 -19.62
CA CYS A 220 -2.43 -1.93 -19.06
C CYS A 220 -3.38 -1.62 -17.89
N LYS A 221 -4.68 -1.91 -18.05
CA LYS A 221 -5.72 -1.65 -17.02
C LYS A 221 -5.83 -2.74 -15.95
N THR A 222 -5.04 -3.81 -16.04
CA THR A 222 -5.07 -4.88 -15.04
C THR A 222 -4.40 -4.38 -13.76
N PRO A 223 -5.06 -4.48 -12.58
CA PRO A 223 -4.41 -4.12 -11.33
C PRO A 223 -3.21 -5.02 -11.06
N VAL A 224 -2.11 -4.45 -10.55
CA VAL A 224 -0.92 -5.24 -10.18
C VAL A 224 -1.23 -6.10 -8.95
N ILE A 225 -1.90 -5.48 -7.96
CA ILE A 225 -2.32 -6.14 -6.72
C ILE A 225 -3.81 -6.45 -6.82
N ARG A 226 -4.15 -7.74 -6.91
CA ARG A 226 -5.52 -8.20 -7.15
C ARG A 226 -6.08 -8.96 -5.97
N ALA A 227 -7.38 -8.78 -5.77
CA ALA A 227 -8.17 -9.56 -4.84
C ALA A 227 -8.22 -11.02 -5.28
N THR A 228 -8.56 -11.91 -4.36
CA THR A 228 -8.76 -13.33 -4.65
C THR A 228 -10.23 -13.68 -4.83
N LYS A 229 -10.48 -14.72 -5.62
CA LYS A 229 -11.80 -15.25 -5.97
C LYS A 229 -11.73 -16.77 -5.81
N GLY A 230 -12.13 -17.27 -4.65
CA GLY A 230 -11.88 -18.66 -4.27
C GLY A 230 -10.37 -18.96 -4.34
N ALA A 231 -10.00 -20.09 -4.93
CA ALA A 231 -8.60 -20.52 -5.10
C ALA A 231 -7.82 -19.81 -6.24
N SER A 232 -8.35 -18.70 -6.78
CA SER A 232 -7.76 -18.00 -7.93
C SER A 232 -7.65 -16.49 -7.70
N ILE A 233 -6.82 -15.83 -8.51
CA ILE A 233 -6.72 -14.37 -8.51
C ILE A 233 -7.84 -13.78 -9.36
N HIS A 234 -8.52 -12.76 -8.83
CA HIS A 234 -9.56 -12.07 -9.58
C HIS A 234 -8.95 -11.37 -10.80
N PRO A 235 -9.53 -11.48 -12.00
CA PRO A 235 -8.91 -10.96 -13.23
C PRO A 235 -8.69 -9.45 -13.20
N SER A 236 -9.65 -8.68 -12.65
CA SER A 236 -9.69 -7.21 -12.74
C SER A 236 -9.93 -6.47 -11.41
N ARG A 237 -10.10 -7.19 -10.30
CA ARG A 237 -10.49 -6.56 -9.02
C ARG A 237 -9.25 -6.35 -8.20
N ILE A 238 -9.03 -5.11 -7.78
CA ILE A 238 -7.91 -4.74 -6.93
C ILE A 238 -8.12 -5.27 -5.51
N LEU A 239 -7.02 -5.56 -4.81
CA LEU A 239 -7.06 -5.84 -3.37
C LEU A 239 -7.53 -4.58 -2.60
N SER A 240 -8.35 -4.77 -1.57
CA SER A 240 -8.76 -3.67 -0.70
C SER A 240 -7.80 -3.49 0.48
N ALA A 241 -7.61 -2.25 0.92
CA ALA A 241 -6.80 -1.94 2.10
C ALA A 241 -7.33 -2.62 3.37
N SER A 242 -8.65 -2.86 3.46
CA SER A 242 -9.26 -3.65 4.54
C SER A 242 -8.83 -5.11 4.48
N THR A 243 -8.87 -5.74 3.30
CA THR A 243 -8.46 -7.14 3.13
C THR A 243 -6.98 -7.30 3.46
N LEU A 244 -6.13 -6.38 3.00
CA LEU A 244 -4.71 -6.37 3.33
C LEU A 244 -4.50 -6.30 4.85
N ARG A 245 -5.20 -5.39 5.55
CA ARG A 245 -5.11 -5.31 7.02
C ARG A 245 -5.49 -6.64 7.66
N ASP A 246 -6.58 -7.26 7.20
CA ASP A 246 -7.06 -8.52 7.76
C ASP A 246 -6.08 -9.68 7.46
N GLN A 247 -5.37 -9.65 6.34
CA GLN A 247 -4.25 -10.57 6.02
C GLN A 247 -3.08 -10.35 6.98
N LEU A 248 -2.63 -9.10 7.15
CA LEU A 248 -1.50 -8.76 8.03
C LEU A 248 -1.75 -9.12 9.50
N VAL A 249 -3.00 -8.98 9.99
CA VAL A 249 -3.35 -9.35 11.37
C VAL A 249 -3.24 -10.86 11.61
N LYS A 250 -3.43 -11.67 10.58
CA LYS A 250 -3.38 -13.14 10.67
C LYS A 250 -1.98 -13.72 10.51
N ILE A 251 -0.98 -12.92 10.14
CA ILE A 251 0.40 -13.41 10.00
C ILE A 251 0.87 -13.90 11.38
N GLY A 252 1.30 -15.16 11.43
CA GLY A 252 1.82 -15.80 12.65
C GLY A 252 0.76 -16.15 13.70
N GLN A 253 -0.53 -16.17 13.34
CA GLN A 253 -1.63 -16.69 14.15
C GLN A 253 -2.06 -18.08 13.69
#